data_AF-Q4TT93-F1
#
_entry.id   AF-Q4TT93-F1
#
_cell.length_a   1.000
_cell.length_b   1.000
_cell.length_c   1.000
_cell.angle_alpha   90.00
_cell.angle_beta   90.00
_cell.angle_gamma   90.00
#
_symmetry.space_group_name_H-M   'P 1'
#
loop_
_entity.id
_entity.type
_entity.pdbx_description
1 polymer ?
#
loop_
_entity_poly.entity_id
_entity_poly.type
_entity_poly.pdbx_seq_one_letter_code
_entity_poly.pdbx_strand_id
1 'polypeptide(L)'
;MINFCHITFFLLIAGAQALPTCSYDVCAKGGMWTEWATTKPCPTNCGSCAKILYTRKCLSTNIPNCACVGDTTRYIPCNTKTCVYPAQRTCCIPYVPMIINGTSQCGPFPKDTGRSSEAPCCPKDGFWSDWSAYKPNSNNTAYVRSRKCLSGPSGCPCVNPTTTMETRTDCPCRKLVEVGEQVKKTIRYFPMNVVYTDKSCTAYQDLKAFNEGKGERPCNPWEKYPYASVIRYVRPDGTIGEERMSDCVSGGDQRATVFCDTTTLYYRLDINNDEIIGFSQLNILE
;
A
#
# COMPACT_ATOMS: atom_id res chain seq x y z
N MET A 1 23.14 25.03 -58.22
CA MET A 1 21.73 25.19 -57.78
C MET A 1 21.36 24.00 -56.91
N ILE A 2 21.66 24.06 -55.61
CA ILE A 2 21.18 23.08 -54.62
C ILE A 2 20.71 23.91 -53.43
N ASN A 3 19.40 24.04 -53.30
CA ASN A 3 18.74 24.88 -52.32
C ASN A 3 18.55 24.05 -51.03
N PHE A 4 19.35 24.34 -50.01
CA PHE A 4 19.27 23.68 -48.70
C PHE A 4 18.00 24.16 -47.97
N CYS A 5 16.93 23.35 -48.05
CA CYS A 5 15.73 23.54 -47.26
C CYS A 5 16.02 23.13 -45.81
N HIS A 6 16.41 24.11 -44.97
CA HIS A 6 16.53 23.92 -43.53
C HIS A 6 15.15 23.74 -42.90
N ILE A 7 14.75 22.49 -42.69
CA ILE A 7 13.58 22.13 -41.87
C ILE A 7 14.01 22.30 -40.40
N THR A 8 13.71 23.47 -39.84
CA THR A 8 13.80 23.74 -38.40
C THR A 8 12.70 22.97 -37.69
N PHE A 9 13.08 21.82 -37.14
CA PHE A 9 12.26 20.97 -36.30
C PHE A 9 11.96 21.70 -34.98
N PHE A 10 10.83 22.40 -34.92
CA PHE A 10 10.31 23.02 -33.70
C PHE A 10 9.91 21.90 -32.72
N LEU A 11 10.84 21.55 -31.83
CA LEU A 11 10.57 20.77 -30.62
C LEU A 11 9.65 21.59 -29.71
N LEU A 12 8.34 21.39 -29.86
CA LEU A 12 7.33 21.81 -28.88
C LEU A 12 7.57 21.00 -27.59
N ILE A 13 8.38 21.56 -26.69
CA ILE A 13 8.42 21.14 -25.29
C ILE A 13 7.09 21.56 -24.68
N ALA A 14 6.07 20.72 -24.85
CA ALA A 14 4.90 20.76 -24.00
C ALA A 14 5.37 20.35 -22.60
N GLY A 15 5.86 21.33 -21.82
CA GLY A 15 6.11 21.15 -20.41
C GLY A 15 4.79 20.73 -19.78
N ALA A 16 4.63 19.43 -19.52
CA ALA A 16 3.54 18.93 -18.71
C ALA A 16 3.69 19.60 -17.34
N GLN A 17 2.91 20.65 -17.09
CA GLN A 17 2.91 21.30 -15.79
C GLN A 17 2.47 20.24 -14.78
N ALA A 18 3.33 19.97 -13.79
CA ALA A 18 3.00 19.05 -12.71
C ALA A 18 1.73 19.56 -12.01
N LEU A 19 0.78 18.66 -11.78
CA LEU A 19 -0.45 19.01 -11.06
C LEU A 19 -0.10 19.48 -9.64
N PRO A 20 -0.82 20.46 -9.08
CA PRO A 20 -0.60 20.90 -7.70
C PRO A 20 -0.87 19.75 -6.73
N THR A 21 -0.28 19.79 -5.53
CA THR A 21 -0.56 18.79 -4.50
C THR A 21 -1.95 18.99 -3.90
N CYS A 22 -2.71 17.90 -3.72
CA CYS A 22 -4.02 17.93 -3.07
C CYS A 22 -3.88 18.28 -1.58
N SER A 23 -4.80 19.10 -1.08
CA SER A 23 -4.92 19.43 0.35
C SER A 23 -5.74 18.41 1.14
N TYR A 24 -6.21 17.35 0.47
CA TYR A 24 -7.14 16.35 0.98
C TYR A 24 -6.73 14.94 0.55
N ASP A 25 -7.32 13.93 1.19
CA ASP A 25 -7.21 12.54 0.75
C ASP A 25 -8.06 12.33 -0.51
N VAL A 26 -7.37 12.12 -1.63
CA VAL A 26 -7.97 11.94 -2.95
C VAL A 26 -8.86 10.71 -3.02
N CYS A 27 -8.46 9.61 -2.38
CA CYS A 27 -9.24 8.37 -2.40
C CYS A 27 -10.53 8.53 -1.59
N ALA A 28 -10.45 9.21 -0.44
CA ALA A 28 -11.63 9.58 0.35
C ALA A 28 -12.58 10.53 -0.41
N LYS A 29 -12.13 11.19 -1.48
CA LYS A 29 -12.93 12.10 -2.31
C LYS A 29 -13.35 11.52 -3.68
N GLY A 30 -13.28 10.20 -3.83
CA GLY A 30 -13.76 9.55 -5.05
C GLY A 30 -12.76 9.60 -6.19
N GLY A 31 -11.48 9.40 -5.85
CA GLY A 31 -10.40 9.08 -6.78
C GLY A 31 -9.78 10.29 -7.48
N MET A 32 -8.72 10.01 -8.23
CA MET A 32 -8.01 11.00 -9.03
C MET A 32 -8.64 11.12 -10.41
N TRP A 33 -8.93 12.32 -10.86
CA TRP A 33 -9.52 12.58 -12.17
C TRP A 33 -8.64 13.53 -13.00
N THR A 34 -8.71 13.39 -14.32
CA THR A 34 -8.24 14.45 -15.23
C THR A 34 -9.17 15.65 -15.16
N GLU A 35 -8.70 16.78 -15.69
CA GLU A 35 -9.57 17.91 -15.97
C GLU A 35 -10.70 17.47 -16.91
N TRP A 36 -11.83 18.17 -16.81
CA TRP A 36 -12.88 18.06 -17.80
C TRP A 36 -12.41 18.67 -19.11
N ALA A 37 -12.40 17.88 -20.18
CA ALA A 37 -11.98 18.31 -21.51
C ALA A 37 -13.08 18.09 -22.55
N THR A 38 -13.09 18.93 -23.58
CA THR A 38 -13.97 18.79 -24.74
C THR A 38 -13.20 19.10 -26.02
N THR A 39 -13.56 18.45 -27.11
CA THR A 39 -13.00 18.70 -28.45
C THR A 39 -13.93 19.51 -29.33
N LYS A 40 -15.18 19.72 -28.90
CA LYS A 40 -16.18 20.45 -29.70
C LYS A 40 -16.15 21.93 -29.36
N PRO A 41 -16.18 22.82 -30.36
CA PRO A 41 -16.33 24.25 -30.10
C PRO A 41 -17.70 24.52 -29.47
N CYS A 42 -17.76 25.56 -28.64
CA CYS A 42 -19.03 26.04 -28.13
C CYS A 42 -19.85 26.65 -29.28
N PRO A 43 -21.12 26.24 -29.49
CA PRO A 43 -21.96 26.79 -30.55
C PRO A 43 -22.28 28.28 -30.41
N THR A 44 -22.17 28.82 -29.19
CA THR A 44 -22.54 30.20 -28.85
C THR A 44 -21.34 30.94 -28.29
N ASN A 45 -21.13 32.20 -28.64
CA ASN A 45 -19.92 32.94 -28.25
C ASN A 45 -19.99 33.62 -26.86
N CYS A 46 -21.16 33.72 -26.25
CA CYS A 46 -21.36 34.35 -24.93
C CYS A 46 -22.66 33.86 -24.29
N GLY A 47 -22.90 34.25 -23.05
CA GLY A 47 -24.20 34.14 -22.38
C GLY A 47 -24.54 32.78 -21.80
N SER A 48 -23.65 31.78 -21.87
CA SER A 48 -23.93 30.39 -21.46
C SER A 48 -25.15 29.78 -22.16
N CYS A 49 -25.37 30.11 -23.43
CA CYS A 49 -26.59 29.74 -24.17
C CYS A 49 -26.58 28.31 -24.73
N ALA A 50 -25.42 27.66 -24.77
CA ALA A 50 -25.29 26.26 -25.18
C ALA A 50 -24.57 25.45 -24.10
N LYS A 51 -24.84 24.15 -24.08
CA LYS A 51 -24.06 23.16 -23.34
C LYS A 51 -23.30 22.30 -24.33
N ILE A 52 -22.08 21.92 -23.97
CA ILE A 52 -21.28 20.97 -24.74
C ILE A 52 -20.85 19.81 -23.85
N LEU A 53 -20.59 18.67 -24.50
CA LEU A 53 -20.15 17.46 -23.83
C LEU A 53 -18.68 17.61 -23.41
N TYR A 54 -18.44 17.46 -22.11
CA TYR A 54 -17.11 17.32 -21.53
C TYR A 54 -16.90 15.88 -21.07
N THR A 55 -15.66 15.45 -21.13
CA THR A 55 -15.22 14.12 -20.69
C THR A 55 -14.03 14.24 -19.76
N ARG A 56 -13.89 13.32 -18.81
CA ARG A 56 -12.72 13.17 -17.95
C ARG A 56 -12.37 11.69 -17.81
N LYS A 57 -11.15 11.39 -17.40
CA LYS A 57 -10.67 10.02 -17.18
C LYS A 57 -10.29 9.82 -15.72
N CYS A 58 -10.58 8.64 -15.20
CA CYS A 58 -10.09 8.21 -13.90
C CYS A 58 -8.58 7.90 -14.00
N LEU A 59 -7.79 8.51 -13.14
CA LEU A 59 -6.33 8.35 -13.07
C LEU A 59 -5.90 7.38 -11.96
N SER A 60 -6.82 7.00 -11.06
CA SER A 60 -6.56 6.09 -9.94
C SER A 60 -7.12 4.68 -10.14
N THR A 61 -7.48 4.28 -11.36
CA THR A 61 -8.05 2.95 -11.66
C THR A 61 -7.17 1.79 -11.20
N ASN A 62 -5.85 1.96 -11.26
CA ASN A 62 -4.88 0.92 -10.88
C ASN A 62 -4.38 1.06 -9.44
N ILE A 63 -4.98 1.94 -8.64
CA ILE A 63 -4.59 2.19 -7.26
C ILE A 63 -5.59 1.47 -6.35
N PRO A 64 -5.16 0.45 -5.58
CA PRO A 64 -6.03 -0.27 -4.65
C PRO A 64 -6.76 0.69 -3.70
N ASN A 65 -8.04 0.41 -3.45
CA ASN A 65 -8.90 1.20 -2.55
C ASN A 65 -9.06 2.70 -2.92
N CYS A 66 -8.78 3.08 -4.18
CA CYS A 66 -8.88 4.46 -4.66
C CYS A 66 -9.79 4.60 -5.90
N ALA A 67 -10.98 4.01 -5.82
CA ALA A 67 -11.92 4.02 -6.92
C ALA A 67 -12.44 5.44 -7.21
N CYS A 68 -12.55 5.75 -8.50
CA CYS A 68 -13.15 7.00 -8.92
C CYS A 68 -14.68 6.96 -8.79
N VAL A 69 -15.27 8.00 -8.21
CA VAL A 69 -16.72 8.11 -8.00
C VAL A 69 -17.27 9.32 -8.77
N GLY A 70 -18.27 9.07 -9.60
CA GLY A 70 -18.96 10.07 -10.40
C GLY A 70 -18.80 9.84 -11.91
N ASP A 71 -19.41 10.72 -12.70
CA ASP A 71 -19.52 10.53 -14.14
C ASP A 71 -18.19 10.76 -14.87
N THR A 72 -17.99 10.03 -15.96
CA THR A 72 -16.89 10.21 -16.91
C THR A 72 -17.22 11.22 -18.00
N THR A 73 -18.51 11.52 -18.21
CA THR A 73 -19.01 12.43 -19.24
C THR A 73 -20.13 13.30 -18.68
N ARG A 74 -20.19 14.58 -19.07
CA ARG A 74 -21.32 15.46 -18.71
C ARG A 74 -21.47 16.64 -19.66
N TYR A 75 -22.66 17.26 -19.65
CA TYR A 75 -22.91 18.51 -20.39
C TYR A 75 -22.70 19.73 -19.50
N ILE A 76 -21.74 20.58 -19.87
CA ILE A 76 -21.41 21.82 -19.14
C ILE A 76 -21.74 23.03 -20.04
N PRO A 77 -22.35 24.11 -19.50
CA PRO A 77 -22.49 25.37 -20.21
C PRO A 77 -21.14 25.93 -20.65
N CYS A 78 -21.07 26.43 -21.88
CA CYS A 78 -19.83 26.97 -22.45
C CYS A 78 -19.98 28.46 -22.79
N ASN A 79 -18.83 29.15 -22.92
CA ASN A 79 -18.76 30.59 -23.15
C ASN A 79 -19.56 31.40 -22.13
N THR A 80 -19.12 31.30 -20.87
CA THR A 80 -19.78 31.88 -19.70
C THR A 80 -19.66 33.40 -19.59
N LYS A 81 -18.82 34.05 -20.41
CA LYS A 81 -18.76 35.51 -20.46
C LYS A 81 -20.13 36.10 -20.79
N THR A 82 -20.45 37.22 -20.17
CA THR A 82 -21.69 37.94 -20.48
C THR A 82 -21.69 38.45 -21.93
N CYS A 83 -22.86 38.41 -22.56
CA CYS A 83 -23.05 39.05 -23.85
C CYS A 83 -23.19 40.56 -23.66
N VAL A 84 -22.52 41.32 -24.53
CA VAL A 84 -22.65 42.78 -24.60
C VAL A 84 -23.74 43.16 -25.59
N TYR A 85 -24.23 44.40 -25.48
CA TYR A 85 -25.12 45.00 -26.48
C TYR A 85 -24.52 44.82 -27.90
N PRO A 86 -25.32 44.47 -28.93
CA PRO A 86 -26.78 44.47 -29.01
C PRO A 86 -27.46 43.13 -28.66
N ALA A 87 -26.80 42.24 -27.93
CA ALA A 87 -27.45 40.98 -27.53
C ALA A 87 -28.75 41.25 -26.74
N GLN A 88 -29.84 40.58 -27.11
CA GLN A 88 -31.16 40.73 -26.47
C GLN A 88 -31.13 40.44 -24.97
N ARG A 89 -30.18 39.63 -24.51
CA ARG A 89 -29.97 39.29 -23.11
C ARG A 89 -28.50 39.06 -22.83
N THR A 90 -28.07 39.52 -21.66
CA THR A 90 -26.69 39.39 -21.15
C THR A 90 -26.33 37.93 -20.88
N CYS A 91 -27.29 37.14 -20.39
CA CYS A 91 -27.17 35.72 -20.10
C CYS A 91 -28.41 34.96 -20.57
N CYS A 92 -28.24 33.70 -20.97
CA CYS A 92 -29.35 32.82 -21.29
C CYS A 92 -29.97 32.20 -20.04
N ILE A 93 -31.29 32.08 -20.04
CA ILE A 93 -32.06 31.46 -18.95
C ILE A 93 -31.60 29.99 -18.78
N PRO A 94 -31.36 29.53 -17.54
CA PRO A 94 -31.70 30.16 -16.25
C PRO A 94 -30.59 31.01 -15.63
N TYR A 95 -29.50 31.29 -16.35
CA TYR A 95 -28.34 31.99 -15.84
C TYR A 95 -28.56 33.51 -15.79
N VAL A 96 -28.00 34.14 -14.78
CA VAL A 96 -27.98 35.57 -14.55
C VAL A 96 -26.54 36.10 -14.55
N PRO A 97 -26.31 37.39 -14.84
CA PRO A 97 -24.99 38.00 -14.72
C PRO A 97 -24.50 38.00 -13.27
N MET A 98 -23.25 37.62 -13.07
CA MET A 98 -22.56 37.57 -11.78
C MET A 98 -21.11 38.07 -11.96
N ILE A 99 -20.49 38.57 -10.90
CA ILE A 99 -19.06 38.88 -10.91
C ILE A 99 -18.31 37.68 -10.31
N ILE A 100 -17.48 37.03 -11.11
CA ILE A 100 -16.66 35.88 -10.72
C ILE A 100 -15.21 36.20 -11.11
N ASN A 101 -14.30 36.16 -10.14
CA ASN A 101 -12.88 36.52 -10.30
C ASN A 101 -12.68 37.88 -10.99
N GLY A 102 -13.48 38.88 -10.61
CA GLY A 102 -13.41 40.25 -11.16
C GLY A 102 -14.00 40.42 -12.57
N THR A 103 -14.52 39.35 -13.18
CA THR A 103 -15.11 39.39 -14.53
C THR A 103 -16.61 39.14 -14.49
N SER A 104 -17.36 39.78 -15.40
CA SER A 104 -18.79 39.56 -15.55
C SER A 104 -19.06 38.25 -16.31
N GLN A 105 -19.68 37.30 -15.63
CA GLN A 105 -19.96 35.95 -16.13
C GLN A 105 -21.41 35.54 -15.84
N CYS A 106 -21.96 34.64 -16.64
CA CYS A 106 -23.29 34.07 -16.45
C CYS A 106 -23.24 32.89 -15.49
N GLY A 107 -24.12 32.85 -14.48
CA GLY A 107 -24.23 31.77 -13.49
C GLY A 107 -25.55 31.88 -12.69
N PRO A 108 -25.74 31.16 -11.57
CA PRO A 108 -24.87 30.15 -11.01
C PRO A 108 -24.93 28.84 -11.82
N PHE A 109 -23.81 28.13 -11.87
CA PHE A 109 -23.78 26.76 -12.38
C PHE A 109 -24.01 25.78 -11.24
N PRO A 110 -24.70 24.65 -11.48
CA PRO A 110 -24.78 23.58 -10.50
C PRO A 110 -23.37 23.20 -10.05
N LYS A 111 -23.11 23.24 -8.74
CA LYS A 111 -21.88 22.67 -8.18
C LYS A 111 -21.94 21.17 -8.39
N ASP A 112 -20.83 20.57 -8.82
CA ASP A 112 -20.71 19.11 -8.86
C ASP A 112 -20.96 18.56 -7.46
N THR A 113 -22.02 17.76 -7.31
CA THR A 113 -22.25 16.96 -6.10
C THR A 113 -21.36 15.72 -6.08
N GLY A 114 -20.72 15.40 -7.21
CA GLY A 114 -19.66 14.40 -7.30
C GLY A 114 -18.47 14.84 -6.46
N ARG A 115 -18.03 13.97 -5.54
CA ARG A 115 -17.06 14.21 -4.46
C ARG A 115 -15.69 14.80 -4.90
N SER A 116 -15.42 14.79 -6.21
CA SER A 116 -14.28 15.42 -6.89
C SER A 116 -14.79 16.47 -7.89
N SER A 117 -15.24 17.61 -7.36
CA SER A 117 -15.52 18.85 -8.13
C SER A 117 -14.28 19.74 -8.26
N GLU A 118 -13.16 19.29 -7.72
CA GLU A 118 -11.93 20.06 -7.56
C GLU A 118 -10.98 19.78 -8.73
N ALA A 119 -10.17 20.79 -9.09
CA ALA A 119 -9.17 20.67 -10.14
C ALA A 119 -8.24 19.46 -9.86
N PRO A 120 -7.72 18.78 -10.91
CA PRO A 120 -6.79 17.68 -10.76
C PRO A 120 -5.60 18.11 -9.93
N CYS A 121 -5.30 17.29 -8.95
CA CYS A 121 -4.18 17.49 -8.06
C CYS A 121 -3.51 16.13 -7.81
N CYS A 122 -2.26 16.17 -7.38
CA CYS A 122 -1.50 14.98 -7.01
C CYS A 122 -1.64 14.69 -5.51
N PRO A 123 -1.82 13.42 -5.10
CA PRO A 123 -1.68 13.04 -3.70
C PRO A 123 -0.29 13.44 -3.19
N LYS A 124 -0.21 13.82 -1.92
CA LYS A 124 1.08 14.08 -1.28
C LYS A 124 1.96 12.82 -1.38
N ASP A 125 3.19 13.01 -1.85
CA ASP A 125 4.21 11.97 -2.02
C ASP A 125 3.90 10.85 -3.04
N GLY A 126 2.80 10.97 -3.79
CA GLY A 126 2.38 10.00 -4.81
C GLY A 126 1.69 8.76 -4.24
N PHE A 127 1.19 7.91 -5.13
CA PHE A 127 0.69 6.57 -4.76
C PHE A 127 1.75 5.52 -5.07
N TRP A 128 2.22 4.86 -4.01
CA TRP A 128 3.08 3.69 -4.13
C TRP A 128 2.24 2.41 -4.20
N SER A 129 2.72 1.43 -4.96
CA SER A 129 2.29 0.05 -4.74
C SER A 129 2.78 -0.43 -3.38
N ASP A 130 2.16 -1.50 -2.89
CA ASP A 130 2.79 -2.31 -1.86
C ASP A 130 4.18 -2.76 -2.31
N TRP A 131 5.03 -3.02 -1.33
CA TRP A 131 6.30 -3.65 -1.59
C TRP A 131 6.09 -5.10 -2.02
N SER A 132 6.89 -5.57 -2.98
CA SER A 132 7.02 -7.00 -3.24
C SER A 132 7.57 -7.72 -2.01
N ALA A 133 7.37 -9.04 -1.94
CA ALA A 133 8.12 -9.89 -1.04
C ALA A 133 9.62 -9.66 -1.23
N TYR A 134 10.40 -9.82 -0.15
CA TYR A 134 11.84 -9.89 -0.27
C TYR A 134 12.23 -11.18 -0.99
N LYS A 135 13.25 -11.09 -1.83
CA LYS A 135 13.89 -12.24 -2.46
C LYS A 135 15.41 -12.10 -2.37
N PRO A 136 16.17 -13.20 -2.32
CA PRO A 136 17.62 -13.11 -2.43
C PRO A 136 18.04 -12.39 -3.71
N ASN A 137 19.12 -11.61 -3.63
CA ASN A 137 19.81 -11.08 -4.79
C ASN A 137 20.54 -12.20 -5.54
N SER A 138 21.07 -11.90 -6.74
CA SER A 138 21.73 -12.89 -7.59
C SER A 138 22.91 -13.62 -6.93
N ASN A 139 23.56 -12.99 -5.95
CA ASN A 139 24.72 -13.56 -5.24
C ASN A 139 24.34 -14.22 -3.91
N ASN A 140 23.05 -14.25 -3.55
CA ASN A 140 22.54 -14.72 -2.26
C ASN A 140 23.24 -14.09 -1.03
N THR A 141 23.62 -12.80 -1.14
CA THR A 141 24.29 -12.03 -0.08
C THR A 141 23.39 -10.99 0.58
N ALA A 142 22.25 -10.70 -0.04
CA ALA A 142 21.29 -9.72 0.46
C ALA A 142 19.89 -10.06 -0.03
N TYR A 143 18.89 -9.50 0.64
CA TYR A 143 17.50 -9.57 0.26
C TYR A 143 17.07 -8.26 -0.39
N VAL A 144 16.34 -8.36 -1.51
CA VAL A 144 15.85 -7.22 -2.28
C VAL A 144 14.34 -7.27 -2.40
N ARG A 145 13.70 -6.10 -2.33
CA ARG A 145 12.30 -5.91 -2.67
C ARG A 145 12.11 -4.67 -3.52
N SER A 146 10.98 -4.59 -4.21
CA SER A 146 10.66 -3.48 -5.11
C SER A 146 9.22 -3.03 -4.98
N ARG A 147 8.95 -1.77 -5.32
CA ARG A 147 7.62 -1.18 -5.45
C ARG A 147 7.59 -0.22 -6.63
N LYS A 148 6.40 0.18 -7.06
CA LYS A 148 6.20 1.06 -8.22
C LYS A 148 5.43 2.32 -7.83
N CYS A 149 5.76 3.43 -8.46
CA CYS A 149 4.97 4.65 -8.37
C CYS A 149 3.75 4.53 -9.30
N LEU A 150 2.58 4.26 -8.72
CA LEU A 150 1.33 4.05 -9.45
C LEU A 150 0.74 5.36 -9.99
N SER A 151 1.03 6.48 -9.34
CA SER A 151 0.59 7.81 -9.77
C SER A 151 1.49 8.46 -10.84
N GLY A 152 2.69 7.90 -11.06
CA GLY A 152 3.68 8.44 -11.99
C GLY A 152 3.16 8.60 -13.43
N PRO A 153 2.53 7.58 -14.04
CA PRO A 153 1.94 7.67 -15.38
C PRO A 153 0.85 8.75 -15.52
N SER A 154 0.24 9.14 -14.40
CA SER A 154 -0.78 10.20 -14.31
C SER A 154 -0.17 11.60 -14.13
N GLY A 155 1.16 11.74 -14.23
CA GLY A 155 1.87 12.99 -14.02
C GLY A 155 2.09 13.35 -12.55
N CYS A 156 1.87 12.41 -11.64
CA CYS A 156 2.01 12.61 -10.19
C CYS A 156 3.20 11.82 -9.64
N PRO A 157 4.37 12.48 -9.52
CA PRO A 157 5.60 11.80 -9.14
C PRO A 157 5.59 11.38 -7.66
N CYS A 158 6.25 10.27 -7.36
CA CYS A 158 6.48 9.84 -6.01
C CYS A 158 7.83 10.38 -5.53
N VAL A 159 7.80 11.46 -4.75
CA VAL A 159 8.99 12.28 -4.46
C VAL A 159 9.59 12.07 -3.07
N ASN A 160 8.84 11.55 -2.09
CA ASN A 160 9.35 11.29 -0.74
C ASN A 160 8.67 10.08 -0.10
N PRO A 161 9.32 8.92 -0.06
CA PRO A 161 10.62 8.59 -0.66
C PRO A 161 10.55 8.50 -2.20
N THR A 162 11.70 8.59 -2.89
CA THR A 162 11.84 8.26 -4.33
C THR A 162 12.22 6.80 -4.58
N THR A 163 12.55 6.07 -3.53
CA THR A 163 13.13 4.73 -3.58
C THR A 163 12.14 3.69 -4.08
N THR A 164 12.46 3.06 -5.21
CA THR A 164 11.70 1.95 -5.82
C THR A 164 12.23 0.57 -5.43
N MET A 165 13.46 0.49 -4.91
CA MET A 165 14.11 -0.74 -4.51
C MET A 165 14.75 -0.60 -3.14
N GLU A 166 14.60 -1.63 -2.32
CA GLU A 166 15.25 -1.71 -1.01
C GLU A 166 16.12 -2.96 -0.97
N THR A 167 17.33 -2.81 -0.41
CA THR A 167 18.29 -3.90 -0.23
C THR A 167 18.64 -3.99 1.25
N ARG A 168 18.70 -5.23 1.75
CA ARG A 168 19.02 -5.50 3.15
C ARG A 168 19.93 -6.71 3.27
N THR A 169 21.00 -6.60 4.05
CA THR A 169 22.01 -7.67 4.21
C THR A 169 21.66 -8.65 5.32
N ASP A 170 20.81 -8.24 6.27
CA ASP A 170 20.26 -9.10 7.32
C ASP A 170 18.88 -9.67 6.93
N CYS A 171 18.52 -10.79 7.56
CA CYS A 171 17.31 -11.55 7.26
C CYS A 171 16.00 -10.75 7.48
N PRO A 172 15.17 -10.51 6.43
CA PRO A 172 13.77 -10.08 6.40
C PRO A 172 13.04 -9.72 7.66
N CYS A 173 12.86 -10.80 8.40
CA CYS A 173 11.79 -10.94 9.35
C CYS A 173 12.10 -10.18 10.62
N ARG A 174 11.00 -9.79 11.28
CA ARG A 174 11.05 -9.27 12.64
C ARG A 174 11.68 -10.34 13.52
N LYS A 175 12.58 -9.94 14.42
CA LYS A 175 13.13 -10.85 15.43
C LYS A 175 11.98 -11.38 16.30
N LEU A 176 12.07 -12.65 16.69
CA LEU A 176 11.13 -13.26 17.61
C LEU A 176 11.14 -12.51 18.94
N VAL A 177 9.99 -12.43 19.59
CA VAL A 177 9.80 -11.76 20.88
C VAL A 177 9.56 -12.79 21.99
N GLU A 178 9.93 -12.44 23.23
CA GLU A 178 9.65 -13.28 24.39
C GLU A 178 8.13 -13.30 24.65
N VAL A 179 7.54 -14.50 24.61
CA VAL A 179 6.09 -14.69 24.79
C VAL A 179 5.74 -15.53 26.03
N GLY A 180 6.73 -15.92 26.83
CA GLY A 180 6.56 -16.83 27.96
C GLY A 180 5.44 -16.42 28.91
N GLU A 181 5.39 -15.14 29.27
CA GLU A 181 4.33 -14.57 30.12
C GLU A 181 2.92 -14.67 29.52
N GLN A 182 2.80 -14.60 28.19
CA GLN A 182 1.52 -14.75 27.49
C GLN A 182 1.08 -16.21 27.44
N VAL A 183 2.03 -17.15 27.35
CA VAL A 183 1.73 -18.56 27.12
C VAL A 183 1.73 -19.43 28.39
N LYS A 184 2.24 -18.93 29.52
CA LYS A 184 2.47 -19.72 30.74
C LYS A 184 1.21 -20.39 31.30
N LYS A 185 0.01 -19.80 31.18
CA LYS A 185 -1.20 -20.33 31.85
C LYS A 185 -0.89 -20.69 33.33
N THR A 186 -1.03 -21.95 33.74
CA THR A 186 -0.67 -22.48 35.07
C THR A 186 0.70 -23.16 35.13
N ILE A 187 1.41 -23.24 34.02
CA ILE A 187 2.64 -24.03 33.85
C ILE A 187 3.82 -23.07 33.63
N ARG A 188 5.01 -23.42 34.11
CA ARG A 188 6.22 -22.62 33.85
C ARG A 188 6.68 -22.76 32.40
N TYR A 189 7.64 -21.94 32.00
CA TYR A 189 8.25 -22.00 30.68
C TYR A 189 9.76 -21.82 30.78
N PHE A 190 10.47 -22.29 29.77
CA PHE A 190 11.86 -21.92 29.56
C PHE A 190 11.91 -20.64 28.71
N PRO A 191 12.72 -19.65 29.13
CA PRO A 191 12.92 -18.44 28.33
C PRO A 191 13.37 -18.76 26.91
N MET A 192 13.00 -17.89 25.97
CA MET A 192 13.43 -18.03 24.59
C MET A 192 14.94 -17.71 24.48
N ASN A 193 15.67 -18.58 23.79
CA ASN A 193 17.09 -18.42 23.48
C ASN A 193 17.35 -18.88 22.03
N VAL A 194 16.89 -18.07 21.09
CA VAL A 194 16.93 -18.39 19.66
C VAL A 194 18.27 -18.01 19.04
N VAL A 195 18.85 -18.95 18.30
CA VAL A 195 20.01 -18.76 17.44
C VAL A 195 19.52 -18.42 16.02
N TYR A 196 19.95 -17.28 15.48
CA TYR A 196 19.63 -16.85 14.13
C TYR A 196 20.73 -17.25 13.15
N THR A 197 20.34 -17.79 12.00
CA THR A 197 21.24 -18.12 10.89
C THR A 197 21.05 -17.10 9.77
N ASP A 198 22.00 -16.16 9.63
CA ASP A 198 21.86 -15.03 8.70
C ASP A 198 21.76 -15.46 7.23
N LYS A 199 22.49 -16.51 6.83
CA LYS A 199 22.54 -16.95 5.43
C LYS A 199 21.24 -17.60 4.93
N SER A 200 20.58 -18.38 5.77
CA SER A 200 19.36 -19.13 5.42
C SER A 200 18.08 -18.42 5.86
N CYS A 201 18.18 -17.29 6.58
CA CYS A 201 17.01 -16.64 7.19
C CYS A 201 16.20 -17.61 8.10
N THR A 202 16.88 -18.62 8.66
CA THR A 202 16.30 -19.56 9.60
C THR A 202 16.74 -19.21 11.01
N ALA A 203 15.95 -19.60 11.99
CA ALA A 203 16.33 -19.50 13.39
C ALA A 203 15.90 -20.77 14.12
N TYR A 204 16.60 -21.12 15.18
CA TYR A 204 16.25 -22.30 15.96
C TYR A 204 16.56 -22.10 17.43
N GLN A 205 15.91 -22.89 18.28
CA GLN A 205 16.25 -23.02 19.69
C GLN A 205 16.36 -24.50 20.03
N ASP A 206 17.51 -24.90 20.57
CA ASP A 206 17.64 -26.22 21.17
C ASP A 206 16.75 -26.30 22.42
N LEU A 207 15.95 -27.34 22.47
CA LEU A 207 14.98 -27.61 23.51
C LEU A 207 15.60 -28.55 24.54
N LYS A 208 15.21 -28.34 25.80
CA LYS A 208 15.58 -29.28 26.86
C LYS A 208 14.82 -30.59 26.65
N ALA A 209 15.52 -31.71 26.63
CA ALA A 209 14.95 -33.02 26.33
C ALA A 209 15.36 -34.07 27.39
N PHE A 210 14.88 -33.88 28.62
CA PHE A 210 15.04 -34.83 29.72
C PHE A 210 13.77 -34.87 30.59
N ASN A 211 13.55 -35.97 31.31
CA ASN A 211 12.29 -36.13 32.04
C ASN A 211 12.18 -35.25 33.29
N GLU A 212 13.22 -35.19 34.11
CA GLU A 212 13.21 -34.41 35.34
C GLU A 212 14.62 -33.93 35.70
N GLY A 213 14.72 -32.71 36.20
CA GLY A 213 15.92 -32.07 36.71
C GLY A 213 15.56 -31.13 37.86
N LYS A 214 16.56 -30.51 38.49
CA LYS A 214 16.37 -29.62 39.64
C LYS A 214 15.52 -28.40 39.27
N GLY A 215 14.22 -28.45 39.56
CA GLY A 215 13.30 -27.38 39.19
C GLY A 215 13.04 -27.29 37.68
N GLU A 216 13.23 -28.39 36.94
CA GLU A 216 12.94 -28.45 35.51
C GLU A 216 12.28 -29.78 35.12
N ARG A 217 11.19 -29.70 34.35
CA ARG A 217 10.48 -30.85 33.78
C ARG A 217 10.06 -30.52 32.34
N PRO A 218 10.99 -30.55 31.36
CA PRO A 218 10.75 -30.09 30.00
C PRO A 218 10.00 -31.08 29.12
N CYS A 219 10.03 -32.38 29.45
CA CYS A 219 9.31 -33.41 28.74
C CYS A 219 7.97 -33.69 29.42
N ASN A 220 6.89 -33.56 28.66
CA ASN A 220 5.53 -33.68 29.16
C ASN A 220 4.70 -34.65 28.31
N PRO A 221 3.65 -35.25 28.90
CA PRO A 221 2.61 -35.88 28.12
C PRO A 221 1.94 -34.84 27.21
N TRP A 222 1.80 -35.16 25.93
CA TRP A 222 1.08 -34.35 24.96
C TRP A 222 0.33 -35.28 24.01
N GLU A 223 -0.99 -35.22 24.06
CA GLU A 223 -1.88 -36.15 23.35
C GLU A 223 -1.48 -37.62 23.59
N LYS A 224 -1.08 -38.34 22.53
CA LYS A 224 -0.62 -39.73 22.56
C LYS A 224 0.85 -39.91 22.89
N TYR A 225 1.61 -38.82 23.06
CA TYR A 225 3.05 -38.85 23.29
C TYR A 225 3.35 -38.67 24.79
N PRO A 226 3.90 -39.68 25.47
CA PRO A 226 4.14 -39.61 26.92
C PRO A 226 5.31 -38.70 27.30
N TYR A 227 6.27 -38.50 26.39
CA TYR A 227 7.51 -37.74 26.62
C TYR A 227 7.79 -36.82 25.43
N ALA A 228 7.00 -35.75 25.30
CA ALA A 228 7.18 -34.77 24.24
C ALA A 228 7.82 -33.50 24.78
N SER A 229 8.70 -32.88 23.98
CA SER A 229 9.01 -31.47 24.16
C SER A 229 7.93 -30.66 23.45
N VAL A 230 7.31 -29.73 24.17
CA VAL A 230 6.19 -28.93 23.66
C VAL A 230 6.51 -27.46 23.79
N ILE A 231 6.20 -26.72 22.74
CA ILE A 231 6.22 -25.25 22.78
C ILE A 231 4.79 -24.73 22.77
N ARG A 232 4.60 -23.57 23.38
CA ARG A 232 3.49 -22.68 23.05
C ARG A 232 4.03 -21.49 22.30
N TYR A 233 3.28 -21.06 21.30
CA TYR A 233 3.65 -19.94 20.45
C TYR A 233 2.47 -18.98 20.28
N VAL A 234 2.79 -17.74 19.94
CA VAL A 234 1.80 -16.70 19.72
C VAL A 234 1.84 -16.33 18.24
N ARG A 235 0.67 -16.31 17.60
CA ARG A 235 0.51 -15.90 16.20
C ARG A 235 0.39 -14.38 16.09
N PRO A 236 0.58 -13.79 14.88
CA PRO A 236 0.44 -12.34 14.69
C PRO A 236 -0.93 -11.76 15.09
N ASP A 237 -1.99 -12.56 15.08
CA ASP A 237 -3.34 -12.18 15.53
C ASP A 237 -3.54 -12.27 17.05
N GLY A 238 -2.52 -12.68 17.80
CA GLY A 238 -2.54 -12.85 19.25
C GLY A 238 -3.08 -14.20 19.74
N THR A 239 -3.50 -15.10 18.83
CA THR A 239 -3.92 -16.44 19.21
C THR A 239 -2.73 -17.30 19.65
N ILE A 240 -2.97 -18.22 20.59
CA ILE A 240 -1.96 -19.12 21.12
C ILE A 240 -2.10 -20.48 20.44
N GLY A 241 -0.99 -21.01 19.93
CA GLY A 241 -0.87 -22.39 19.50
C GLY A 241 0.00 -23.19 20.47
N GLU A 242 -0.13 -24.51 20.42
CA GLU A 242 0.69 -25.46 21.15
C GLU A 242 1.07 -26.57 20.19
N GLU A 243 2.35 -26.95 20.16
CA GLU A 243 2.85 -27.93 19.20
C GLU A 243 3.97 -28.77 19.81
N ARG A 244 3.95 -30.06 19.50
CA ARG A 244 5.01 -31.00 19.85
C ARG A 244 6.19 -30.80 18.90
N MET A 245 7.36 -30.50 19.43
CA MET A 245 8.58 -30.33 18.62
C MET A 245 9.33 -31.65 18.44
N SER A 246 9.42 -32.46 19.49
CA SER A 246 10.18 -33.71 19.44
C SER A 246 9.68 -34.74 20.46
N ASP A 247 10.04 -36.00 20.25
CA ASP A 247 10.00 -37.02 21.30
C ASP A 247 11.32 -37.00 22.06
N CYS A 248 11.25 -36.77 23.37
CA CYS A 248 12.40 -36.66 24.25
C CYS A 248 13.20 -37.95 24.40
N VAL A 249 12.60 -39.10 24.09
CA VAL A 249 13.25 -40.42 24.14
C VAL A 249 13.90 -40.76 22.80
N SER A 250 13.44 -40.13 21.72
CA SER A 250 13.99 -40.34 20.38
C SER A 250 15.35 -39.65 20.21
N GLY A 251 16.27 -40.30 19.49
CA GLY A 251 17.49 -39.64 19.01
C GLY A 251 17.17 -38.61 17.93
N GLY A 252 17.99 -37.55 17.83
CA GLY A 252 17.82 -36.48 16.84
C GLY A 252 17.99 -35.10 17.45
N ASP A 253 17.92 -34.08 16.59
CA ASP A 253 18.02 -32.68 17.00
C ASP A 253 16.75 -32.26 17.77
N GLN A 254 16.88 -32.12 19.08
CA GLN A 254 15.81 -31.67 19.97
C GLN A 254 15.69 -30.16 19.86
N ARG A 255 15.08 -29.64 18.79
CA ARG A 255 14.99 -28.18 18.55
C ARG A 255 13.67 -27.74 17.94
N ALA A 256 13.27 -26.52 18.26
CA ALA A 256 12.25 -25.79 17.52
C ALA A 256 12.94 -24.99 16.41
N THR A 257 12.55 -25.22 15.16
CA THR A 257 13.12 -24.52 13.99
C THR A 257 12.07 -23.67 13.32
N VAL A 258 12.46 -22.47 12.91
CA VAL A 258 11.64 -21.51 12.19
C VAL A 258 12.36 -20.98 10.97
N PHE A 259 11.60 -20.56 9.96
CA PHE A 259 12.12 -19.91 8.76
C PHE A 259 11.36 -18.61 8.48
N CYS A 260 12.05 -17.63 7.91
CA CYS A 260 11.46 -16.33 7.60
C CYS A 260 10.51 -16.39 6.39
N ASP A 261 9.25 -15.98 6.55
CA ASP A 261 8.35 -15.69 5.43
C ASP A 261 8.68 -14.29 4.89
N THR A 262 9.25 -14.24 3.68
CA THR A 262 9.69 -12.98 3.08
C THR A 262 8.57 -12.10 2.54
N THR A 263 7.32 -12.58 2.62
CA THR A 263 6.12 -11.82 2.25
C THR A 263 5.54 -11.12 3.47
N THR A 264 5.25 -11.85 4.55
CA THR A 264 4.62 -11.31 5.75
C THR A 264 5.62 -10.74 6.75
N LEU A 265 6.90 -11.11 6.63
CA LEU A 265 8.02 -10.71 7.49
C LEU A 265 7.92 -11.27 8.92
N TYR A 266 7.15 -12.34 9.11
CA TYR A 266 7.14 -13.16 10.31
C TYR A 266 7.90 -14.47 10.09
N TYR A 267 8.35 -15.06 11.20
CA TYR A 267 8.89 -16.41 11.16
C TYR A 267 7.74 -17.42 11.16
N ARG A 268 7.93 -18.53 10.44
CA ARG A 268 7.03 -19.68 10.44
C ARG A 268 7.68 -20.88 11.10
N LEU A 269 6.93 -21.65 11.86
CA LEU A 269 7.37 -22.94 12.38
C LEU A 269 7.60 -23.92 11.23
N ASP A 270 8.75 -24.57 11.21
CA ASP A 270 9.11 -25.54 10.17
C ASP A 270 8.18 -26.75 10.14
N ILE A 271 7.67 -27.16 11.31
CA ILE A 271 6.87 -28.38 11.47
C ILE A 271 5.44 -28.27 10.90
N ASN A 272 4.80 -27.10 11.01
CA ASN A 272 3.38 -26.91 10.67
C ASN A 272 3.10 -25.65 9.85
N ASN A 273 4.13 -24.87 9.51
CA ASN A 273 4.05 -23.65 8.71
C ASN A 273 3.27 -22.48 9.35
N ASP A 274 2.99 -22.55 10.65
CA ASP A 274 2.30 -21.48 11.38
C ASP A 274 3.18 -20.26 11.55
N GLU A 275 2.63 -19.07 11.28
CA GLU A 275 3.29 -17.80 11.57
C GLU A 275 3.29 -17.52 13.06
N ILE A 276 4.44 -17.08 13.56
CA ILE A 276 4.63 -16.79 14.97
C ILE A 276 5.35 -15.46 15.17
N ILE A 277 5.05 -14.82 16.29
CA ILE A 277 5.85 -13.69 16.81
C ILE A 277 6.90 -14.17 17.80
N GLY A 278 6.71 -15.33 18.41
CA GLY A 278 7.57 -15.89 19.45
C GLY A 278 7.03 -17.22 19.96
N PHE A 279 7.88 -17.96 20.67
CA PHE A 279 7.50 -19.21 21.33
C PHE A 279 8.27 -19.41 22.62
N SER A 280 7.76 -20.27 23.49
CA SER A 280 8.45 -20.73 24.70
C SER A 280 8.20 -22.22 24.90
N GLN A 281 9.26 -22.94 25.28
CA GLN A 281 9.15 -24.34 25.68
C GLN A 281 8.45 -24.44 27.03
N LEU A 282 7.53 -25.39 27.18
CA LEU A 282 6.85 -25.64 28.45
C LEU A 282 7.79 -26.31 29.46
N ASN A 283 7.66 -25.90 30.72
CA ASN A 283 8.29 -26.54 31.88
C ASN A 283 7.16 -26.96 32.83
N ILE A 284 6.78 -28.24 32.82
CA ILE A 284 5.60 -28.77 33.55
C ILE A 284 5.80 -28.93 35.05
N LEU A 285 6.51 -27.99 35.66
CA LEU A 285 6.49 -27.76 37.09
C LEU A 285 5.44 -26.72 37.40
N GLU A 286 4.46 -27.13 38.19
CA GLU A 286 3.51 -26.23 38.86
C GLU A 286 4.27 -25.40 39.92
#